data_AF-A0A959PGK5-F1
#
_entry.id   AF-A0A959PGK5-F1
#
_cell.length_a   1.000
_cell.length_b   1.000
_cell.length_c   1.000
_cell.angle_alpha   90.00
_cell.angle_beta   90.00
_cell.angle_gamma   90.00
#
_symmetry.space_group_name_H-M   'P 1'
#
loop_
_entity.id
_entity.type
_entity.pdbx_description
1 polymer ?
#
loop_
_entity_poly.entity_id
_entity_poly.type
_entity_poly.pdbx_seq_one_letter_code
_entity_poly.pdbx_strand_id
1 'polypeptide(L)'
;MEHKATMPGFAIKLEDSDGSISTTGYLIDKKTHYPIRMKAENYSNRQPEQKFFIDQIYYDIEFNLQIKEDDQFNTSDENLKGYKINEVIPE
;
A
#
# COMPACT_ATOMS: atom_id res chain seq x y z
N MET A 1 21.94 16.20 -4.87
CA MET A 1 20.90 15.18 -5.05
C MET A 1 21.09 14.17 -3.92
N GLU A 2 20.56 14.49 -2.76
CA GLU A 2 19.15 14.32 -2.35
C GLU A 2 18.91 12.91 -1.80
N HIS A 3 18.34 12.93 -0.61
CA HIS A 3 18.15 11.81 0.30
C HIS A 3 17.50 10.59 -0.38
N LYS A 4 18.29 9.51 -0.52
CA LYS A 4 17.76 8.15 -0.66
C LYS A 4 17.18 7.70 0.67
N ALA A 5 16.02 8.23 1.05
CA ALA A 5 15.22 7.66 2.14
C ALA A 5 14.32 6.58 1.56
N THR A 6 14.88 5.39 1.35
CA THR A 6 14.09 4.16 1.26
C THR A 6 13.50 3.90 2.64
N MET A 7 12.18 3.71 2.72
CA MET A 7 11.57 3.14 3.93
C MET A 7 12.34 1.85 4.30
N PRO A 8 12.73 1.64 5.56
CA PRO A 8 13.34 0.39 5.98
C PRO A 8 12.29 -0.72 5.83
N GLY A 9 12.53 -1.65 4.92
CA GLY A 9 11.63 -2.79 4.65
C GLY A 9 11.29 -3.00 3.17
N PHE A 10 11.44 -1.99 2.32
CA PHE A 10 11.16 -2.07 0.87
C PHE A 10 12.43 -1.90 0.04
N ALA A 11 13.49 -2.65 0.37
CA ALA A 11 14.73 -2.67 -0.41
C ALA A 11 14.58 -3.50 -1.69
N ILE A 12 13.67 -3.11 -2.58
CA ILE A 12 13.68 -3.57 -3.96
C ILE A 12 14.33 -2.45 -4.77
N LYS A 13 15.48 -2.72 -5.39
CA LYS A 13 16.10 -1.82 -6.34
C LYS A 13 15.13 -1.62 -7.50
N LEU A 14 14.38 -0.52 -7.49
CA LEU A 14 13.49 -0.07 -8.57
C LEU A 14 14.22 0.12 -9.92
N GLU A 15 15.55 0.11 -9.92
CA GLU A 15 16.39 0.35 -11.09
C GLU A 15 16.46 -0.85 -12.07
N ASP A 16 15.90 -2.03 -11.72
CA ASP A 16 15.90 -3.24 -12.58
C ASP A 16 14.49 -3.73 -13.00
N SER A 17 13.43 -2.95 -12.81
CA SER A 17 12.07 -3.38 -13.18
C SER A 17 11.77 -3.13 -14.66
N ASP A 18 11.98 -4.14 -15.50
CA ASP A 18 11.31 -4.27 -16.79
C ASP A 18 9.79 -4.40 -16.56
N GLY A 19 9.06 -3.28 -16.39
CA GLY A 19 7.59 -3.35 -16.45
C GLY A 19 6.73 -2.26 -15.83
N SER A 20 7.19 -1.42 -14.88
CA SER A 20 6.36 -0.34 -14.35
C SER A 20 7.14 0.75 -13.61
N ILE A 21 6.60 1.95 -13.62
CA ILE A 21 7.04 3.09 -12.83
C ILE A 21 6.00 3.35 -11.75
N SER A 22 6.47 3.46 -10.51
CA SER A 22 5.68 3.82 -9.34
C SER A 22 6.31 5.03 -8.67
N THR A 23 5.51 6.08 -8.46
CA THR A 23 5.90 7.25 -7.68
C THR A 23 4.91 7.41 -6.54
N THR A 24 5.43 7.46 -5.31
CA THR A 24 4.60 7.66 -4.11
C THR A 24 5.16 8.80 -3.28
N GLY A 25 4.32 9.77 -2.96
CA GLY A 25 4.61 10.91 -2.10
C GLY A 25 3.82 10.82 -0.79
N TYR A 26 4.53 10.98 0.32
CA TYR A 26 3.93 11.04 1.65
C TYR A 26 3.98 12.46 2.18
N LEU A 27 2.85 12.93 2.71
CA LEU A 27 2.78 14.15 3.50
C LEU A 27 2.76 13.71 4.96
N ILE A 28 3.76 14.16 5.71
CA ILE A 28 3.94 13.82 7.12
C ILE A 28 3.78 15.11 7.92
N ASP A 29 2.97 15.05 8.97
CA ASP A 29 2.85 16.16 9.91
C ASP A 29 4.18 16.38 10.64
N LYS A 30 4.69 17.61 10.62
CA LYS A 30 6.01 17.91 11.18
C LYS A 30 6.06 17.81 12.71
N LYS A 31 4.92 17.93 13.39
CA LYS A 31 4.86 17.94 14.86
C LYS A 31 4.69 16.52 15.41
N THR A 32 3.74 15.77 14.86
CA THR A 32 3.42 14.40 15.31
C THR A 32 4.26 13.35 14.60
N HIS A 33 4.87 13.70 13.46
CA HIS A 33 5.58 12.77 12.56
C HIS A 33 4.66 11.68 11.98
N TYR A 34 3.35 11.92 11.96
CA TYR A 34 2.37 10.97 11.43
C TYR A 34 2.01 11.28 9.97
N PRO A 35 1.71 10.26 9.15
CA PRO A 35 1.26 10.49 7.78
C PRO A 35 -0.12 11.15 7.81
N ILE A 36 -0.29 12.22 7.04
CA ILE A 36 -1.58 12.91 6.87
C ILE A 36 -2.19 12.63 5.50
N ARG A 37 -1.35 12.34 4.49
CA ARG A 37 -1.79 12.02 3.14
C ARG A 37 -0.75 11.21 2.39
N MET A 38 -1.20 10.32 1.53
CA MET A 38 -0.39 9.63 0.54
C MET A 38 -0.95 9.92 -0.85
N LYS A 39 -0.06 10.26 -1.78
CA LYS A 39 -0.38 10.32 -3.20
C LYS A 39 0.49 9.32 -3.94
N ALA A 40 -0.11 8.44 -4.72
CA ALA A 40 0.62 7.49 -5.53
C ALA A 40 0.21 7.59 -6.99
N GLU A 41 1.16 7.30 -7.85
CA GLU A 41 1.05 7.27 -9.29
C GLU A 41 1.75 6.02 -9.78
N ASN A 42 1.09 5.24 -10.63
CA ASN A 42 1.66 4.01 -11.17
C ASN A 42 1.28 3.85 -12.63
N TYR A 43 2.23 3.43 -13.47
CA TYR A 43 2.01 3.09 -14.87
C TYR A 43 3.02 2.06 -15.36
N SER A 44 2.68 1.33 -16.43
CA SER A 44 3.64 0.44 -17.09
C SER A 44 4.50 1.21 -18.10
N ASN A 45 5.79 0.87 -18.21
CA ASN A 45 6.64 1.39 -19.30
C ASN A 45 6.13 0.97 -20.69
N ARG A 46 5.40 -0.15 -20.77
CA ARG A 46 4.88 -0.69 -22.04
C ARG A 46 3.54 -0.07 -22.44
N GLN A 47 2.80 0.48 -21.47
CA GLN A 47 1.47 1.08 -21.62
C GLN A 47 1.33 2.28 -20.67
N PRO A 48 2.06 3.39 -20.91
CA PRO A 48 2.08 4.55 -20.01
C PRO A 48 0.72 5.27 -19.91
N GLU A 49 -0.16 5.07 -20.88
CA GLU A 49 -1.54 5.54 -20.87
C GLU A 49 -2.41 4.81 -19.82
N GLN A 50 -2.05 3.59 -19.45
CA GLN A 50 -2.70 2.84 -18.37
C GLN A 50 -2.10 3.23 -17.03
N LYS A 51 -2.54 4.39 -16.57
CA LYS A 51 -2.04 5.04 -15.36
C LYS A 51 -3.13 5.09 -14.32
N PHE A 52 -2.80 4.72 -13.08
CA PHE A 52 -3.70 4.90 -11.95
C PHE A 52 -3.09 5.81 -10.90
N PHE A 53 -3.97 6.51 -10.19
CA PHE A 53 -3.63 7.45 -9.15
C PHE A 53 -4.34 7.05 -7.87
N ILE A 54 -3.63 7.17 -6.76
CA ILE A 54 -4.18 7.01 -5.41
C ILE A 54 -4.00 8.33 -4.69
N ASP A 55 -5.07 8.81 -4.05
CA ASP A 55 -5.03 9.98 -3.19
C ASP A 55 -5.75 9.63 -1.89
N GLN A 56 -4.97 9.29 -0.87
CA GLN A 56 -5.45 8.82 0.41
C GLN A 56 -5.14 9.85 1.49
N ILE A 57 -6.15 10.27 2.25
CA ILE A 57 -6.00 11.14 3.41
C ILE A 57 -6.23 10.30 4.66
N TYR A 58 -5.35 10.45 5.65
CA TYR A 58 -5.46 9.75 6.92
C TYR A 58 -6.09 10.65 7.97
N TYR A 59 -7.02 10.09 8.73
CA TYR A 59 -7.72 10.74 9.84
C TYR A 59 -7.71 9.81 11.04
N ASP A 60 -7.77 10.39 12.25
CA ASP A 60 -7.97 9.66 13.50
C ASP A 60 -7.02 8.46 13.68
N ILE A 61 -5.72 8.67 13.42
CA ILE A 61 -4.72 7.61 13.57
C ILE A 61 -4.54 7.28 15.04
N GLU A 62 -4.97 6.09 15.43
CA GLU A 62 -4.77 5.52 16.77
C GLU A 62 -3.70 4.42 16.72
N PHE A 63 -2.78 4.47 17.68
CA PHE A 63 -1.69 3.51 17.81
C PHE A 63 -1.96 2.52 18.94
N ASN A 64 -1.44 1.30 18.80
CA ASN A 64 -1.56 0.24 19.80
C ASN A 64 -3.02 -0.11 20.12
N LEU A 65 -3.90 -0.05 19.12
CA LEU A 65 -5.25 -0.57 19.23
C LEU A 65 -5.20 -2.04 19.64
N GLN A 66 -6.07 -2.41 20.57
CA GLN A 66 -6.24 -3.82 20.92
C GLN A 66 -6.89 -4.52 19.72
N ILE A 67 -6.11 -5.36 19.05
CA ILE A 67 -6.59 -6.15 17.92
C ILE A 67 -7.41 -7.32 18.47
N LYS A 68 -8.61 -7.52 17.91
CA LYS A 68 -9.40 -8.74 18.12
C LYS A 68 -9.14 -9.66 16.95
N GLU A 69 -8.11 -10.51 17.08
CA GLU A 69 -7.63 -11.35 15.96
C GLU A 69 -8.74 -12.22 15.37
N ASP A 70 -9.56 -12.82 16.24
CA ASP A 70 -10.67 -13.71 15.86
C ASP A 70 -11.84 -13.02 15.16
N ASP A 71 -11.89 -11.68 15.16
CA ASP A 71 -12.92 -10.89 14.50
C ASP A 71 -12.38 -10.19 13.24
N GLN A 72 -11.26 -9.47 13.38
CA GLN A 72 -10.77 -8.53 12.36
C GLN A 72 -10.01 -9.21 11.21
N PHE A 73 -9.44 -10.38 11.48
CA PHE A 73 -8.65 -11.15 10.50
C PHE A 73 -9.23 -12.55 10.27
N ASN A 74 -10.51 -12.73 10.57
CA ASN A 74 -11.17 -14.02 10.47
C ASN A 74 -11.58 -14.35 9.04
N THR A 75 -10.79 -15.21 8.41
CA THR A 75 -11.04 -15.74 7.06
C THR A 75 -11.60 -17.17 7.09
N SER A 76 -12.28 -17.56 8.17
CA SER A 76 -12.86 -18.90 8.27
C SER A 76 -13.99 -19.12 7.26
N ASP A 77 -14.17 -20.37 6.83
CA ASP A 77 -15.21 -20.76 5.88
C ASP A 77 -16.63 -20.40 6.35
N GLU A 78 -16.85 -20.36 7.67
CA GLU A 78 -18.13 -19.96 8.25
C GLU A 78 -18.46 -18.49 7.95
N ASN A 79 -17.50 -17.58 8.07
CA ASN A 79 -17.67 -16.16 7.75
C ASN A 79 -17.74 -15.88 6.24
N LEU A 80 -17.13 -16.75 5.43
CA LEU A 80 -17.12 -16.63 3.97
C LEU A 80 -18.33 -17.31 3.31
N LYS A 81 -19.24 -17.90 4.09
CA LYS A 81 -20.41 -18.63 3.57
C LYS A 81 -21.28 -17.71 2.71
N GLY A 82 -21.57 -18.16 1.49
CA GLY A 82 -22.40 -17.44 0.52
C GLY A 82 -21.61 -16.55 -0.46
N TYR A 83 -20.31 -16.38 -0.23
CA TYR A 83 -19.41 -15.77 -1.22
C TYR A 83 -18.83 -16.83 -2.16
N LYS A 84 -18.52 -16.41 -3.39
CA LYS A 84 -17.72 -17.22 -4.32
C LYS A 84 -16.25 -16.97 -4.02
N ILE A 85 -15.55 -18.00 -3.57
CA ILE A 85 -14.11 -17.94 -3.27
C ILE A 85 -13.34 -18.35 -4.53
N ASN A 86 -12.38 -17.53 -4.96
CA ASN A 86 -11.41 -17.88 -5.99
C ASN A 86 -10.02 -17.81 -5.37
N GLU A 87 -9.32 -18.94 -5.31
CA GLU A 87 -7.93 -18.98 -4.86
C GLU A 87 -7.02 -18.69 -6.06
N VAL A 88 -6.05 -17.78 -5.86
CA VAL A 88 -5.04 -17.44 -6.87
C VAL A 88 -3.69 -17.89 -6.34
N ILE A 89 -3.12 -18.92 -6.95
CA ILE A 89 -1.75 -19.37 -6.68
C ILE A 89 -0.83 -18.58 -7.62
N PRO A 90 0.08 -17.73 -7.10
CA PRO A 90 1.02 -17.00 -7.94
C PRO A 90 2.00 -17.97 -8.63
N GLU A 91 2.25 -17.77 -9.93
CA GLU A 91 3.31 -18.45 -10.70
C GLU A 91 4.71 -17.90 -10.38
#